data_AF-A0A229R828-F1
#
_entry.id   AF-A0A229R828-F1
#
_cell.length_a   1.000
_cell.length_b   1.000
_cell.length_c   1.000
_cell.angle_alpha   90.00
_cell.angle_beta   90.00
_cell.angle_gamma   90.00
#
_symmetry.space_group_name_H-M   'P 1'
#
loop_
_entity.id
_entity.type
_entity.pdbx_description
1 polymer ?
#
loop_
_entity_poly.entity_id
_entity_poly.type
_entity_poly.pdbx_seq_one_letter_code
_entity_poly.pdbx_strand_id
1 'polypeptide(L)'
;MPNPLPYDLTNDDDAEHYIREALTPSHRGRWDALLADDHVTQTYRVLKIIEANANHGATLRRDKIKLAEKQHRAGLMTALEHATQYRDFIAWRERASLFNTVLHQHLAQAADRVRKLHRDNVVESLRHSLLALAVAVDDHRQAHTGEESLADTALWARLQLLPWPTSDNASYLLADAVAAERGRRGPARHIENGLIEFQGTHVTGETVDVADLILEITDHAQPTCDRAHLIELWHQRTPDLLDAPGAKIAAAKGNGRYTTQRLSKSLTYLESQGLITRTTVQTKSKITVINRAALLTLRRLWDTEHFPLDNVDE
;
A
#
# COMPACT_ATOMS: atom_id res chain seq x y z
N MET A 1 16.02 31.28 3.07
CA MET A 1 14.87 31.57 3.95
C MET A 1 13.68 31.83 3.04
N PRO A 2 12.65 30.98 2.99
CA PRO A 2 11.46 31.29 2.20
C PRO A 2 10.84 32.59 2.75
N ASN A 3 10.44 33.49 1.86
CA ASN A 3 9.81 34.75 2.27
C ASN A 3 8.47 34.42 2.97
N PRO A 4 8.23 34.94 4.18
CA PRO A 4 6.96 34.70 4.88
C PRO A 4 5.80 35.24 4.05
N LEU A 5 4.76 34.42 3.90
CA LEU A 5 3.52 34.82 3.22
C LEU A 5 2.74 35.80 4.10
N PRO A 6 2.00 36.76 3.51
CA PRO A 6 1.32 37.82 4.27
C PRO A 6 0.01 37.37 4.93
N TYR A 7 -0.24 36.07 5.05
CA TYR A 7 -1.48 35.50 5.58
C TYR A 7 -1.20 34.20 6.36
N ASP A 8 -2.12 33.85 7.25
CA ASP A 8 -2.05 32.64 8.08
C ASP A 8 -2.54 31.39 7.34
N LEU A 9 -2.07 30.22 7.79
CA LEU A 9 -2.42 28.89 7.29
C LEU A 9 -3.91 28.53 7.40
N THR A 10 -4.65 29.28 8.22
CA THR A 10 -6.08 29.09 8.46
C THR A 10 -6.97 30.03 7.65
N ASN A 11 -6.40 31.09 7.06
CA ASN A 11 -7.14 32.14 6.39
C ASN A 11 -7.14 31.93 4.87
N ASP A 12 -8.14 31.17 4.40
CA ASP A 12 -8.28 30.84 2.97
C ASP A 12 -8.70 32.01 2.09
N ASP A 13 -9.37 33.02 2.65
CA ASP A 13 -9.85 34.18 1.91
C ASP A 13 -8.66 35.09 1.50
N ASP A 14 -7.76 35.38 2.44
CA ASP A 14 -6.53 36.15 2.14
C ASP A 14 -5.58 35.34 1.25
N ALA A 15 -5.52 34.03 1.45
CA ALA A 15 -4.77 33.13 0.58
C ALA A 15 -5.34 33.13 -0.86
N GLU A 16 -6.66 33.12 -1.04
CA GLU A 16 -7.28 33.23 -2.36
C GLU A 16 -6.90 34.53 -3.06
N HIS A 17 -6.96 35.65 -2.35
CA HIS A 17 -6.58 36.94 -2.90
C HIS A 17 -5.11 36.93 -3.38
N TYR A 18 -4.22 36.46 -2.52
CA TYR A 18 -2.79 36.42 -2.82
C TYR A 18 -2.43 35.45 -3.96
N ILE A 19 -3.06 34.27 -3.99
CA ILE A 19 -2.82 33.26 -5.02
C ILE A 19 -3.36 33.74 -6.38
N ARG A 20 -4.50 34.45 -6.41
CA ARG A 20 -4.99 35.08 -7.64
C ARG A 20 -4.01 36.10 -8.20
N GLU A 21 -3.35 36.89 -7.36
CA GLU A 21 -2.28 37.78 -7.79
C GLU A 21 -1.06 36.99 -8.29
N ALA A 22 -0.68 35.91 -7.60
CA ALA A 22 0.47 35.08 -7.95
C ALA A 22 0.31 34.35 -9.30
N LEU A 23 -0.93 34.10 -9.73
CA LEU A 23 -1.26 33.57 -11.07
C LEU A 23 -0.97 34.57 -12.20
N THR A 24 -0.69 35.83 -11.89
CA THR A 24 -0.27 36.81 -12.91
C THR A 24 1.22 36.67 -13.27
N PRO A 25 1.61 36.91 -14.53
CA PRO A 25 3.01 36.75 -14.96
C PRO A 25 4.03 37.57 -14.17
N SER A 26 3.61 38.68 -13.58
CA SER A 26 4.45 39.62 -12.82
C SER A 26 4.95 39.07 -11.48
N HIS A 27 4.39 37.96 -11.01
CA HIS A 27 4.60 37.46 -9.64
C HIS A 27 5.08 36.00 -9.57
N ARG A 28 5.74 35.50 -10.63
CA ARG A 28 6.26 34.12 -10.71
C ARG A 28 7.17 33.70 -9.53
N GLY A 29 7.89 34.65 -8.92
CA GLY A 29 8.76 34.37 -7.77
C GLY A 29 8.03 34.05 -6.46
N ARG A 30 6.69 34.15 -6.41
CA ARG A 30 5.90 33.84 -5.20
C ARG A 30 5.63 32.34 -5.02
N TRP A 31 5.78 31.54 -6.08
CA TRP A 31 5.37 30.12 -6.08
C TRP A 31 6.23 29.22 -5.20
N ASP A 32 7.51 29.54 -5.00
CA ASP A 32 8.39 28.74 -4.13
C ASP A 32 7.91 28.75 -2.67
N ALA A 33 7.40 29.90 -2.20
CA ALA A 33 6.81 30.03 -0.86
C ALA A 33 5.42 29.37 -0.79
N LEU A 34 4.60 29.51 -1.84
CA LEU A 34 3.27 28.88 -1.91
C LEU A 34 3.32 27.34 -1.97
N LEU A 35 4.41 26.78 -2.49
CA LEU A 35 4.64 25.34 -2.63
C LEU A 35 5.54 24.77 -1.52
N ALA A 36 5.87 25.57 -0.49
CA ALA A 36 6.56 25.09 0.71
C ALA A 36 5.66 24.13 1.51
N ASP A 37 6.29 23.21 2.27
CA ASP A 37 5.59 22.09 2.91
C ASP A 37 4.52 22.51 3.93
N ASP A 38 4.72 23.65 4.58
CA ASP A 38 3.76 24.29 5.49
C ASP A 38 2.51 24.81 4.77
N HIS A 39 2.67 25.45 3.60
CA HIS A 39 1.58 26.13 2.90
C HIS A 39 0.95 25.35 1.73
N VAL A 40 1.62 24.31 1.22
CA VAL A 40 1.21 23.60 -0.01
C VAL A 40 -0.21 23.03 0.06
N THR A 41 -0.65 22.56 1.22
CA THR A 41 -2.00 22.00 1.41
C THR A 41 -3.08 23.08 1.29
N GLN A 42 -2.84 24.25 1.88
CA GLN A 42 -3.73 25.41 1.77
C GLN A 42 -3.74 25.93 0.33
N THR A 43 -2.57 26.10 -0.28
CA THR A 43 -2.42 26.52 -1.68
C THR A 43 -3.20 25.60 -2.63
N TYR A 44 -3.09 24.28 -2.47
CA TYR A 44 -3.83 23.32 -3.31
C TYR A 44 -5.35 23.46 -3.15
N ARG A 45 -5.85 23.59 -1.91
CA ARG A 45 -7.28 23.80 -1.63
C ARG A 45 -7.79 25.09 -2.28
N VAL A 46 -7.06 26.19 -2.13
CA VAL A 46 -7.43 27.49 -2.71
C VAL A 46 -7.39 27.46 -4.25
N LEU A 47 -6.40 26.81 -4.85
CA LEU A 47 -6.35 26.63 -6.32
C LEU A 47 -7.56 25.86 -6.84
N LYS A 48 -8.05 24.86 -6.10
CA LYS A 48 -9.28 24.13 -6.43
C LYS A 48 -10.53 25.00 -6.36
N ILE A 49 -10.60 25.91 -5.38
CA ILE A 49 -11.69 26.90 -5.28
C ILE A 49 -11.65 27.86 -6.48
N ILE A 50 -10.46 28.36 -6.83
CA ILE A 50 -10.27 29.25 -8.00
C ILE A 50 -10.66 28.53 -9.30
N GLU A 51 -10.27 27.26 -9.47
CA GLU A 51 -10.65 26.41 -10.61
C GLU A 51 -12.18 26.24 -10.70
N ALA A 52 -12.84 25.93 -9.59
CA ALA A 52 -14.29 25.79 -9.54
C ALA A 52 -15.01 27.10 -9.94
N ASN A 53 -14.54 28.23 -9.39
CA ASN A 53 -15.07 29.56 -9.69
C ASN A 53 -14.85 29.95 -11.16
N ALA A 54 -13.69 29.63 -11.74
CA ALA A 54 -13.39 29.87 -13.14
C ALA A 54 -14.30 29.04 -14.07
N ASN A 55 -14.52 27.77 -13.74
CA ASN A 55 -15.43 26.88 -14.46
C ASN A 55 -16.89 27.34 -14.39
N HIS A 56 -17.34 27.77 -13.20
CA HIS A 56 -18.68 28.34 -13.04
C HIS A 56 -18.85 29.61 -13.88
N GLY A 57 -17.90 30.55 -13.81
CA GLY A 57 -17.92 31.77 -14.61
C GLY A 57 -17.86 31.51 -16.13
N ALA A 58 -17.14 30.47 -16.56
CA ALA A 58 -17.10 30.05 -17.96
C ALA A 58 -18.45 29.54 -18.45
N THR A 59 -19.16 28.76 -17.62
CA THR A 59 -20.51 28.27 -17.92
C THR A 59 -21.50 29.43 -18.06
N LEU A 60 -21.54 30.35 -17.09
CA LEU A 60 -22.41 31.54 -17.15
C LEU A 60 -22.18 32.37 -18.41
N ARG A 61 -20.92 32.59 -18.81
CA ARG A 61 -20.59 33.34 -20.03
C ARG A 61 -20.98 32.60 -21.31
N ARG A 62 -20.81 31.26 -21.35
CA ARG A 62 -21.30 30.43 -22.47
C ARG A 62 -22.82 30.47 -22.58
N ASP A 63 -23.53 30.50 -21.47
CA ASP A 63 -24.99 30.59 -21.50
C ASP A 63 -25.46 31.99 -21.90
N LYS A 64 -24.74 33.04 -21.48
CA LYS A 64 -24.96 34.41 -21.96
C LYS A 64 -24.82 34.54 -23.47
N ILE A 65 -23.78 33.95 -24.08
CA ILE A 65 -23.61 34.04 -25.54
C ILE A 65 -24.65 33.23 -26.30
N LYS A 66 -25.04 32.05 -25.80
CA LYS A 66 -26.16 31.27 -26.36
C LYS A 66 -27.48 32.03 -26.29
N LEU A 67 -27.71 32.77 -25.21
CA LEU A 67 -28.91 33.62 -25.08
C LEU A 67 -28.87 34.78 -26.09
N ALA A 68 -27.74 35.45 -26.23
CA ALA A 68 -27.54 36.50 -27.22
C ALA A 68 -27.77 36.02 -28.66
N GLU A 69 -27.28 34.82 -29.01
CA GLU A 69 -27.53 34.18 -30.30
C GLU A 69 -29.03 33.94 -30.55
N LYS A 70 -29.77 33.47 -29.53
CA LYS A 70 -31.22 33.28 -29.62
C LYS A 70 -31.96 34.62 -29.79
N GLN A 71 -31.57 35.65 -29.04
CA GLN A 71 -32.18 36.98 -29.12
C GLN A 71 -31.93 37.64 -30.48
N HIS A 72 -30.73 37.50 -31.03
CA HIS A 72 -30.41 37.98 -32.38
C HIS A 72 -31.26 37.28 -33.45
N ARG A 73 -31.40 35.94 -33.37
CA ARG A 73 -32.27 35.18 -34.29
C ARG A 73 -33.75 35.56 -34.20
N ALA A 74 -34.21 35.93 -33.00
CA ALA A 74 -35.57 36.39 -32.77
C ALA A 74 -35.80 37.87 -33.15
N GLY A 75 -34.78 38.57 -33.66
CA GLY A 75 -34.86 40.00 -33.98
C GLY A 75 -34.95 40.93 -32.75
N LEU A 76 -34.71 40.39 -31.54
CA LEU A 76 -34.77 41.13 -30.27
C LEU A 76 -33.44 41.82 -29.91
N MET A 77 -32.40 41.59 -30.71
CA MET A 77 -31.06 42.16 -30.55
C MET A 77 -30.53 42.59 -31.91
N THR A 78 -29.94 43.77 -31.98
CA THR A 78 -29.36 44.28 -33.23
C THR A 78 -28.08 43.52 -33.60
N ALA A 79 -27.74 43.50 -34.90
CA ALA A 79 -26.51 42.87 -35.38
C ALA A 79 -25.24 43.48 -34.75
N LEU A 80 -25.27 44.79 -34.46
CA LEU A 80 -24.16 45.52 -33.83
C LEU A 80 -23.97 45.10 -32.37
N GLU A 81 -25.05 44.96 -31.59
CA GLU A 81 -25.01 44.48 -30.21
C GLU A 81 -24.51 43.04 -30.14
N HIS A 82 -25.00 42.18 -31.03
CA HIS A 82 -24.55 40.79 -31.11
C HIS A 82 -23.06 40.68 -31.45
N ALA A 83 -22.58 41.44 -32.45
CA ALA A 83 -21.17 41.46 -32.82
C ALA A 83 -20.26 41.95 -31.68
N THR A 84 -20.72 42.93 -30.90
CA THR A 84 -19.99 43.46 -29.74
C THR A 84 -19.89 42.41 -28.64
N GLN A 85 -21.01 41.77 -28.27
CA GLN A 85 -21.01 40.71 -27.25
C GLN A 85 -20.16 39.50 -27.66
N TYR A 86 -20.16 39.14 -28.95
CA TYR A 86 -19.34 38.04 -29.46
C TYR A 86 -17.84 38.37 -29.43
N ARG A 87 -17.46 39.62 -29.76
CA ARG A 87 -16.07 40.09 -29.64
C ARG A 87 -15.59 40.06 -28.19
N ASP A 88 -16.41 40.54 -27.25
CA ASP A 88 -16.09 40.51 -25.82
C ASP A 88 -15.93 39.07 -25.32
N PHE A 89 -16.75 38.14 -25.80
CA PHE A 89 -16.66 36.72 -25.48
C PHE A 89 -15.35 36.10 -26.01
N ILE A 90 -14.94 36.39 -27.25
CA ILE A 90 -13.67 35.91 -27.81
C ILE A 90 -12.48 36.45 -27.01
N ALA A 91 -12.44 37.76 -26.75
CA ALA A 91 -11.37 38.40 -25.99
C ALA A 91 -11.32 37.89 -24.53
N TRP A 92 -12.46 37.53 -23.95
CA TRP A 92 -12.49 36.82 -22.67
C TRP A 92 -11.93 35.40 -22.80
N ARG A 93 -12.35 34.63 -23.81
CA ARG A 93 -11.95 33.22 -24.00
C ARG A 93 -10.43 33.08 -24.16
N GLU A 94 -9.79 33.99 -24.89
CA GLU A 94 -8.33 34.03 -25.04
C GLU A 94 -7.63 34.26 -23.70
N ARG A 95 -8.07 35.27 -22.93
CA ARG A 95 -7.53 35.54 -21.59
C ARG A 95 -7.75 34.38 -20.62
N ALA A 96 -8.95 33.77 -20.66
CA ALA A 96 -9.30 32.63 -19.82
C ALA A 96 -8.47 31.40 -20.17
N SER A 97 -8.14 31.17 -21.45
CA SER A 97 -7.29 30.07 -21.87
C SER A 97 -5.89 30.18 -21.27
N LEU A 98 -5.27 31.37 -21.36
CA LEU A 98 -3.95 31.62 -20.79
C LEU A 98 -3.95 31.47 -19.27
N PHE A 99 -4.96 32.02 -18.61
CA PHE A 99 -5.16 31.86 -17.17
C PHE A 99 -5.29 30.39 -16.77
N ASN A 100 -6.15 29.62 -17.46
CA ASN A 100 -6.37 28.21 -17.16
C ASN A 100 -5.10 27.38 -17.36
N THR A 101 -4.29 27.67 -18.38
CA THR A 101 -3.01 26.98 -18.57
C THR A 101 -2.09 27.18 -17.36
N VAL A 102 -1.92 28.42 -16.90
CA VAL A 102 -1.09 28.74 -15.73
C VAL A 102 -1.67 28.12 -14.45
N LEU A 103 -3.00 28.23 -14.26
CA LEU A 103 -3.70 27.65 -13.14
C LEU A 103 -3.50 26.13 -13.05
N HIS A 104 -3.73 25.40 -14.13
CA HIS A 104 -3.58 23.94 -14.15
C HIS A 104 -2.13 23.50 -13.99
N GLN A 105 -1.15 24.26 -14.50
CA GLN A 105 0.26 23.99 -14.26
C GLN A 105 0.58 24.02 -12.77
N HIS A 106 0.20 25.08 -12.07
CA HIS A 106 0.48 25.20 -10.63
C HIS A 106 -0.38 24.28 -9.77
N LEU A 107 -1.61 23.99 -10.20
CA LEU A 107 -2.45 22.98 -9.55
C LEU A 107 -1.80 21.58 -9.62
N ALA A 108 -1.20 21.22 -10.75
CA ALA A 108 -0.46 19.96 -10.87
C ALA A 108 0.76 19.93 -9.94
N GLN A 109 1.55 21.01 -9.90
CA GLN A 109 2.71 21.12 -9.01
C GLN A 109 2.31 21.03 -7.51
N ALA A 110 1.25 21.73 -7.11
CA ALA A 110 0.73 21.67 -5.74
C ALA A 110 0.19 20.27 -5.42
N ALA A 111 -0.53 19.63 -6.35
CA ALA A 111 -1.04 18.26 -6.17
C ALA A 111 0.11 17.25 -5.99
N ASP A 112 1.17 17.35 -6.78
CA ASP A 112 2.35 16.49 -6.67
C ASP A 112 3.02 16.66 -5.31
N ARG A 113 3.17 17.91 -4.86
CA ARG A 113 3.82 18.23 -3.59
C ARG A 113 2.97 17.81 -2.38
N VAL A 114 1.65 17.99 -2.42
CA VAL A 114 0.72 17.47 -1.39
C VAL A 114 0.76 15.94 -1.33
N ARG A 115 0.80 15.25 -2.48
CA ARG A 115 0.94 13.79 -2.52
C ARG A 115 2.24 13.32 -1.87
N LYS A 116 3.34 14.01 -2.15
CA LYS A 116 4.64 13.73 -1.53
C LYS A 116 4.60 13.94 -0.02
N LEU A 117 4.09 15.09 0.44
CA LEU A 117 3.95 15.38 1.87
C LEU A 117 3.05 14.38 2.60
N HIS A 118 1.93 13.98 1.99
CA HIS A 118 1.07 12.95 2.56
C HIS A 118 1.76 11.59 2.66
N ARG A 119 2.49 11.19 1.60
CA ARG A 119 3.29 9.96 1.61
C ARG A 119 4.34 9.99 2.72
N ASP A 120 5.08 11.09 2.85
CA ASP A 120 6.12 11.25 3.86
C ASP A 120 5.52 11.19 5.28
N ASN A 121 4.37 11.84 5.51
CA ASN A 121 3.64 11.77 6.78
C ASN A 121 3.12 10.37 7.11
N VAL A 122 2.61 9.62 6.12
CA VAL A 122 2.16 8.23 6.32
C VAL A 122 3.35 7.34 6.64
N VAL A 123 4.49 7.52 5.95
CA VAL A 123 5.72 6.77 6.23
C VAL A 123 6.22 7.05 7.65
N GLU A 124 6.27 8.31 8.07
CA GLU A 124 6.68 8.67 9.44
C GLU A 124 5.70 8.19 10.51
N SER A 125 4.38 8.27 10.26
CA SER A 125 3.39 7.72 11.17
C SER A 125 3.51 6.19 11.29
N LEU A 126 3.71 5.49 10.18
CA LEU A 126 3.91 4.04 10.16
C LEU A 126 5.20 3.66 10.89
N ARG A 127 6.29 4.40 10.66
CA ARG A 127 7.56 4.26 11.38
C ARG A 127 7.37 4.42 12.89
N HIS A 128 6.65 5.46 13.31
CA HIS A 128 6.37 5.70 14.72
C HIS A 128 5.55 4.56 15.34
N SER A 129 4.49 4.11 14.68
CA SER A 129 3.67 2.98 15.15
C SER A 129 4.46 1.68 15.22
N LEU A 130 5.35 1.41 14.25
CA LEU A 130 6.16 0.20 14.24
C LEU A 130 7.27 0.24 15.29
N LEU A 131 7.88 1.40 15.53
CA LEU A 131 8.84 1.58 16.63
C LEU A 131 8.15 1.41 17.99
N ALA A 132 6.96 1.98 18.17
CA ALA A 132 6.15 1.77 19.37
C ALA A 132 5.78 0.29 19.57
N LEU A 133 5.45 -0.41 18.49
CA LEU A 133 5.20 -1.86 18.54
C LEU A 133 6.47 -2.64 18.89
N ALA A 134 7.64 -2.28 18.33
CA ALA A 134 8.92 -2.91 18.65
C ALA A 134 9.25 -2.81 20.14
N VAL A 135 9.09 -1.60 20.70
CA VAL A 135 9.31 -1.32 22.13
C VAL A 135 8.31 -2.10 22.97
N ALA A 136 7.02 -2.08 22.63
CA ALA A 136 6.01 -2.82 23.37
C ALA A 136 6.25 -4.34 23.35
N VAL A 137 6.75 -4.89 22.25
CA VAL A 137 7.14 -6.30 22.14
C VAL A 137 8.35 -6.60 23.00
N ASP A 138 9.37 -5.73 23.01
CA ASP A 138 10.56 -5.94 23.84
C ASP A 138 10.20 -5.84 25.33
N ASP A 139 9.39 -4.85 25.72
CA ASP A 139 8.86 -4.70 27.08
C ASP A 139 8.06 -5.94 27.50
N HIS A 140 7.17 -6.43 26.63
CA HIS A 140 6.40 -7.65 26.88
C HIS A 140 7.31 -8.87 27.05
N ARG A 141 8.35 -8.99 26.21
CA ARG A 141 9.34 -10.08 26.30
C ARG A 141 10.11 -10.02 27.61
N GLN A 142 10.55 -8.83 28.02
CA GLN A 142 11.25 -8.64 29.30
C GLN A 142 10.33 -8.93 30.51
N ALA A 143 9.03 -8.61 30.39
CA ALA A 143 8.06 -8.86 31.46
C ALA A 143 7.67 -10.33 31.61
N HIS A 144 7.74 -11.13 30.53
CA HIS A 144 7.24 -12.52 30.49
C HIS A 144 8.33 -13.60 30.38
N THR A 145 9.60 -13.28 30.65
CA THR A 145 10.66 -14.30 30.71
C THR A 145 10.32 -15.40 31.74
N GLY A 146 9.79 -16.53 31.25
CA GLY A 146 9.47 -17.73 32.05
C GLY A 146 8.03 -18.24 31.98
N GLU A 147 7.05 -17.45 31.52
CA GLU A 147 5.61 -17.84 31.43
C GLU A 147 5.00 -17.33 30.12
N GLU A 148 5.52 -17.82 29.00
CA GLU A 148 5.19 -17.35 27.67
C GLU A 148 3.96 -18.08 27.14
N SER A 149 2.92 -17.35 26.69
CA SER A 149 1.74 -17.99 26.08
C SER A 149 2.00 -18.42 24.63
N LEU A 150 1.12 -19.27 24.10
CA LEU A 150 1.15 -19.70 22.69
C LEU A 150 1.13 -18.56 21.69
N ALA A 151 0.32 -17.54 21.98
CA ALA A 151 0.20 -16.38 21.13
C ALA A 151 1.50 -15.57 21.12
N ASP A 152 2.18 -15.47 22.27
CA ASP A 152 3.41 -14.70 22.44
C ASP A 152 4.58 -15.38 21.74
N THR A 153 4.69 -16.70 21.89
CA THR A 153 5.74 -17.51 21.26
C THR A 153 5.61 -17.52 19.73
N ALA A 154 4.38 -17.62 19.21
CA ALA A 154 4.11 -17.54 17.77
C ALA A 154 4.37 -16.13 17.21
N LEU A 155 3.98 -15.08 17.96
CA LEU A 155 4.30 -13.69 17.63
C LEU A 155 5.81 -13.48 17.56
N TRP A 156 6.57 -13.88 18.58
CA TRP A 156 8.01 -13.67 18.62
C TRP A 156 8.77 -14.48 17.57
N ALA A 157 8.39 -15.74 17.32
CA ALA A 157 8.98 -16.53 16.24
C ALA A 157 8.77 -15.85 14.88
N ARG A 158 7.62 -15.21 14.68
CA ARG A 158 7.31 -14.47 13.45
C ARG A 158 8.08 -13.16 13.37
N LEU A 159 8.21 -12.45 14.48
CA LEU A 159 9.00 -11.24 14.55
C LEU A 159 10.50 -11.53 14.30
N GLN A 160 11.03 -12.67 14.74
CA GLN A 160 12.41 -13.09 14.44
C GLN A 160 12.70 -13.42 12.96
N LEU A 161 11.66 -13.53 12.12
CA LEU A 161 11.81 -13.72 10.68
C LEU A 161 11.83 -12.38 9.91
N LEU A 162 11.46 -11.29 10.58
CA LEU A 162 11.54 -9.95 10.01
C LEU A 162 12.96 -9.40 10.20
N PRO A 163 13.53 -8.72 9.20
CA PRO A 163 14.69 -7.87 9.43
C PRO A 163 14.23 -6.68 10.29
N TRP A 164 14.12 -6.91 11.61
CA TRP A 164 13.82 -5.84 12.55
C TRP A 164 14.98 -4.86 12.51
N PRO A 165 14.70 -3.57 12.37
CA PRO A 165 15.76 -2.61 12.53
C PRO A 165 16.27 -2.58 13.96
N THR A 166 17.58 -2.47 14.07
CA THR A 166 18.23 -1.91 15.26
C THR A 166 18.03 -0.40 15.30
N SER A 167 18.31 0.25 16.43
CA SER A 167 18.18 1.72 16.60
C SER A 167 18.86 2.52 15.49
N ASP A 168 19.88 1.95 14.86
CA ASP A 168 20.80 2.64 13.96
C ASP A 168 20.34 2.60 12.48
N ASN A 169 19.34 1.78 12.11
CA ASN A 169 18.91 1.54 10.73
C ASN A 169 17.38 1.44 10.53
N ALA A 170 16.61 2.01 11.46
CA ALA A 170 15.14 1.89 11.54
C ALA A 170 14.32 2.55 10.43
N SER A 171 14.88 3.52 9.71
CA SER A 171 14.08 4.30 8.75
C SER A 171 13.85 3.57 7.43
N TYR A 172 14.85 2.82 6.94
CA TYR A 172 14.83 2.23 5.60
C TYR A 172 14.20 0.81 5.60
N LEU A 173 14.51 0.01 6.61
CA LEU A 173 14.12 -1.41 6.65
C LEU A 173 12.65 -1.66 6.98
N LEU A 174 11.93 -0.72 7.61
CA LEU A 174 10.57 -0.96 8.11
C LEU A 174 9.48 -0.88 7.03
N ALA A 175 9.59 0.07 6.11
CA ALA A 175 8.68 0.17 4.97
C ALA A 175 8.87 -1.02 4.02
N ASP A 176 10.13 -1.41 3.80
CA ASP A 176 10.51 -2.56 3.00
C ASP A 176 10.16 -3.88 3.70
N ALA A 177 10.26 -4.01 5.02
CA ALA A 177 9.87 -5.22 5.76
C ALA A 177 8.36 -5.45 5.74
N VAL A 178 7.53 -4.40 5.87
CA VAL A 178 6.06 -4.55 5.81
C VAL A 178 5.58 -4.80 4.38
N ALA A 179 6.18 -4.14 3.39
CA ALA A 179 5.91 -4.41 1.97
C ALA A 179 6.42 -5.80 1.56
N ALA A 180 7.59 -6.22 2.05
CA ALA A 180 8.13 -7.55 1.85
C ALA A 180 7.27 -8.61 2.53
N GLU A 181 6.78 -8.41 3.76
CA GLU A 181 5.88 -9.37 4.41
C GLU A 181 4.51 -9.46 3.73
N ARG A 182 3.93 -8.33 3.33
CA ARG A 182 2.71 -8.33 2.53
C ARG A 182 2.93 -8.99 1.17
N GLY A 183 4.10 -8.76 0.57
CA GLY A 183 4.60 -9.46 -0.59
C GLY A 183 4.63 -10.96 -0.33
N ARG A 184 5.41 -11.44 0.66
CA ARG A 184 5.74 -12.84 1.02
C ARG A 184 4.57 -13.74 1.42
N ARG A 185 3.39 -13.20 1.72
CA ARG A 185 2.21 -13.98 2.16
C ARG A 185 1.55 -14.87 1.09
N GLY A 186 1.90 -14.71 -0.19
CA GLY A 186 1.49 -15.59 -1.30
C GLY A 186 2.55 -16.04 -2.34
N PRO A 187 3.69 -15.36 -2.58
CA PRO A 187 4.57 -15.54 -3.73
C PRO A 187 5.51 -16.73 -3.62
N ALA A 188 5.66 -17.38 -2.46
CA ALA A 188 6.39 -18.65 -2.41
C ALA A 188 5.82 -19.67 -3.42
N ARG A 189 4.52 -19.63 -3.71
CA ARG A 189 3.88 -20.54 -4.69
C ARG A 189 3.82 -20.01 -6.12
N HIS A 190 4.04 -18.72 -6.33
CA HIS A 190 3.91 -18.07 -7.65
C HIS A 190 5.22 -18.05 -8.44
N ILE A 191 6.33 -18.48 -7.84
CA ILE A 191 7.59 -18.66 -8.57
C ILE A 191 7.47 -19.97 -9.34
N GLU A 192 7.10 -19.86 -10.61
CA GLU A 192 6.72 -20.97 -11.50
C GLU A 192 7.79 -22.08 -11.61
N ASN A 193 9.03 -21.80 -11.16
CA ASN A 193 10.14 -22.75 -11.05
C ASN A 193 10.96 -22.59 -9.75
N GLY A 194 10.37 -22.03 -8.69
CA GLY A 194 11.04 -21.79 -7.41
C GLY A 194 11.30 -23.11 -6.70
N LEU A 195 12.55 -23.59 -6.77
CA LEU A 195 13.04 -24.72 -6.03
C LEU A 195 14.24 -24.25 -5.24
N ILE A 196 14.24 -24.51 -3.94
CA ILE A 196 15.41 -24.33 -3.10
C ILE A 196 16.02 -25.68 -2.76
N GLU A 197 17.32 -25.73 -2.51
CA GLU A 197 17.94 -26.93 -1.95
C GLU A 197 17.88 -26.88 -0.42
N PHE A 198 17.24 -27.87 0.19
CA PHE A 198 17.19 -28.05 1.64
C PHE A 198 17.55 -29.49 1.99
N GLN A 199 18.60 -29.65 2.82
CA GLN A 199 19.09 -30.96 3.27
C GLN A 199 19.35 -31.93 2.09
N GLY A 200 19.92 -31.41 1.00
CA GLY A 200 20.27 -32.21 -0.21
C GLY A 200 19.07 -32.60 -1.08
N THR A 201 17.91 -31.96 -0.90
CA THR A 201 16.69 -32.22 -1.67
C THR A 201 16.03 -30.92 -2.14
N HIS A 202 15.44 -30.93 -3.32
CA HIS A 202 14.71 -29.77 -3.83
C HIS A 202 13.35 -29.62 -3.14
N VAL A 203 13.05 -28.40 -2.71
CA VAL A 203 11.81 -28.04 -2.01
C VAL A 203 11.04 -27.01 -2.80
N THR A 204 9.75 -27.25 -2.97
CA THR A 204 8.82 -26.32 -3.59
C THR A 204 8.29 -25.32 -2.57
N GLY A 205 7.91 -24.13 -3.03
CA GLY A 205 7.28 -23.14 -2.15
C GLY A 205 5.95 -23.60 -1.55
N GLU A 206 5.27 -24.56 -2.17
CA GLU A 206 4.10 -25.24 -1.57
C GLU A 206 4.46 -25.93 -0.26
N THR A 207 5.61 -26.60 -0.22
CA THR A 207 6.11 -27.30 0.97
C THR A 207 6.53 -26.30 2.05
N VAL A 208 7.15 -25.18 1.63
CA VAL A 208 7.52 -24.09 2.52
C VAL A 208 6.29 -23.45 3.17
N ASP A 209 5.19 -23.29 2.43
CA ASP A 209 3.98 -22.72 3.03
C ASP A 209 3.22 -23.70 3.92
N VAL A 210 3.31 -25.01 3.67
CA VAL A 210 2.82 -26.01 4.64
C VAL A 210 3.66 -25.93 5.92
N ALA A 211 4.98 -25.76 5.82
CA ALA A 211 5.84 -25.54 6.97
C ALA A 211 5.48 -24.25 7.73
N ASP A 212 5.25 -23.14 7.02
CA ASP A 212 4.79 -21.86 7.60
C ASP A 212 3.46 -22.03 8.35
N LEU A 213 2.48 -22.68 7.72
CA LEU A 213 1.18 -22.93 8.34
C LEU A 213 1.29 -23.81 9.59
N ILE A 214 2.18 -24.80 9.60
CA ILE A 214 2.46 -25.62 10.79
C ILE A 214 3.10 -24.78 11.89
N LEU A 215 4.03 -23.88 11.56
CA LEU A 215 4.67 -22.97 12.51
C LEU A 215 3.69 -21.95 13.09
N GLU A 216 2.65 -21.56 12.34
CA GLU A 216 1.56 -20.67 12.80
C GLU A 216 0.66 -21.33 13.84
N ILE A 217 0.43 -22.64 13.75
CA ILE A 217 -0.51 -23.38 14.62
C ILE A 217 0.17 -24.20 15.73
N THR A 218 1.50 -24.22 15.78
CA THR A 218 2.27 -24.94 16.80
C THR A 218 3.34 -24.04 17.39
N ASP A 219 3.77 -24.32 18.61
CA ASP A 219 4.90 -23.65 19.26
C ASP A 219 5.75 -24.67 20.08
N HIS A 220 6.60 -24.17 20.99
CA HIS A 220 7.42 -25.03 21.85
C HIS A 220 6.61 -25.74 22.96
N ALA A 221 5.51 -25.15 23.42
CA ALA A 221 4.67 -25.69 24.51
C ALA A 221 3.59 -26.66 24.00
N GLN A 222 3.07 -26.42 22.81
CA GLN A 222 2.16 -27.28 22.05
C GLN A 222 2.75 -27.53 20.66
N PRO A 223 3.70 -28.48 20.55
CA PRO A 223 4.32 -28.82 19.27
C PRO A 223 3.40 -29.64 18.36
N THR A 224 2.18 -29.96 18.80
CA THR A 224 1.27 -30.86 18.09
C THR A 224 -0.01 -30.16 17.68
N CYS A 225 -0.39 -30.29 16.41
CA CYS A 225 -1.67 -29.80 15.88
C CYS A 225 -2.53 -30.94 15.31
N ASP A 226 -3.85 -30.74 15.31
CA ASP A 226 -4.78 -31.68 14.68
C ASP A 226 -4.73 -31.54 13.15
N ARG A 227 -4.59 -32.67 12.44
CA ARG A 227 -4.50 -32.70 10.97
C ARG A 227 -5.76 -32.13 10.31
N ALA A 228 -6.93 -32.35 10.91
CA ALA A 228 -8.19 -31.81 10.40
C ALA A 228 -8.20 -30.27 10.40
N HIS A 229 -7.67 -29.66 11.46
CA HIS A 229 -7.54 -28.22 11.57
C HIS A 229 -6.53 -27.66 10.55
N LEU A 230 -5.38 -28.34 10.37
CA LEU A 230 -4.43 -27.98 9.32
C LEU A 230 -5.04 -28.06 7.91
N ILE A 231 -5.85 -29.09 7.64
CA ILE A 231 -6.56 -29.25 6.36
C ILE A 231 -7.52 -28.09 6.12
N GLU A 232 -8.30 -27.70 7.14
CA GLU A 232 -9.23 -26.58 7.05
C GLU A 232 -8.51 -25.26 6.71
N LEU A 233 -7.45 -24.92 7.46
CA LEU A 233 -6.66 -23.72 7.20
C LEU A 233 -5.98 -23.77 5.83
N TRP A 234 -5.50 -24.95 5.42
CA TRP A 234 -4.95 -25.15 4.09
C TRP A 234 -6.00 -24.89 2.99
N HIS A 235 -7.23 -25.37 3.18
CA HIS A 235 -8.34 -25.11 2.25
C HIS A 235 -8.78 -23.66 2.22
N GLN A 236 -8.70 -22.93 3.33
CA GLN A 236 -8.98 -21.49 3.36
C GLN A 236 -7.88 -20.69 2.64
N ARG A 237 -6.62 -21.11 2.79
CA ARG A 237 -5.47 -20.43 2.19
C ARG A 237 -5.30 -20.75 0.70
N THR A 238 -5.72 -21.93 0.22
CA THR A 238 -5.48 -22.39 -1.18
C THR A 238 -6.20 -21.61 -2.30
N PRO A 239 -7.46 -21.13 -2.17
CA PRO A 239 -8.18 -20.40 -3.21
C PRO A 239 -7.54 -19.07 -3.62
N ASP A 240 -6.91 -18.39 -2.66
CA ASP A 240 -6.17 -17.14 -2.90
C ASP A 240 -4.87 -17.37 -3.70
N LEU A 241 -4.51 -18.64 -3.95
CA LEU A 241 -3.20 -19.09 -4.46
C LEU A 241 -3.27 -19.78 -5.83
N LEU A 242 -4.42 -19.73 -6.51
CA LEU A 242 -4.61 -20.36 -7.83
C LEU A 242 -4.82 -19.29 -8.90
N ASP A 243 -3.89 -19.06 -9.84
CA ASP A 243 -4.00 -17.94 -10.79
C ASP A 243 -5.10 -18.08 -11.84
N ALA A 244 -5.45 -19.32 -12.23
CA ALA A 244 -6.49 -19.54 -13.23
C ALA A 244 -7.90 -19.34 -12.62
N PRO A 245 -8.78 -18.53 -13.23
CA PRO A 245 -10.17 -18.35 -12.78
C PRO A 245 -10.92 -19.68 -12.64
N GLY A 246 -10.64 -20.64 -13.53
CA GLY A 246 -11.19 -22.00 -13.47
C GLY A 246 -10.68 -22.85 -12.31
N ALA A 247 -9.42 -22.64 -11.87
CA ALA A 247 -8.84 -23.33 -10.71
C ALA A 247 -9.38 -22.74 -9.39
N LYS A 248 -9.56 -21.41 -9.31
CA LYS A 248 -10.26 -20.76 -8.19
C LYS A 248 -11.70 -21.28 -8.04
N ILE A 249 -12.43 -21.39 -9.15
CA ILE A 249 -13.80 -21.92 -9.18
C ILE A 249 -13.83 -23.41 -8.81
N ALA A 250 -12.86 -24.23 -9.24
CA ALA A 250 -12.78 -25.64 -8.89
C ALA A 250 -12.40 -25.89 -7.42
N ALA A 251 -11.50 -25.08 -6.86
CA ALA A 251 -11.15 -25.10 -5.44
C ALA A 251 -12.31 -24.63 -4.55
N ALA A 252 -13.03 -23.57 -4.96
CA ALA A 252 -14.22 -23.10 -4.28
C ALA A 252 -15.41 -24.09 -4.36
N LYS A 253 -15.52 -24.85 -5.46
CA LYS A 253 -16.57 -25.88 -5.66
C LYS A 253 -16.30 -27.22 -4.97
N GLY A 254 -15.31 -27.32 -4.10
CA GLY A 254 -15.12 -28.49 -3.24
C GLY A 254 -14.47 -29.70 -3.91
N ASN A 255 -13.72 -29.54 -5.02
CA ASN A 255 -12.82 -30.59 -5.52
C ASN A 255 -11.57 -30.70 -4.61
N GLY A 256 -11.79 -30.99 -3.32
CA GLY A 256 -10.77 -31.01 -2.27
C GLY A 256 -9.71 -32.11 -2.43
N ARG A 257 -9.83 -32.97 -3.44
CA ARG A 257 -8.87 -34.04 -3.74
C ARG A 257 -7.51 -33.49 -4.17
N TYR A 258 -7.49 -32.38 -4.91
CA TYR A 258 -6.25 -31.76 -5.40
C TYR A 258 -5.47 -31.07 -4.28
N THR A 259 -6.14 -30.26 -3.48
CA THR A 259 -5.53 -29.54 -2.34
C THR A 259 -5.08 -30.51 -1.25
N THR A 260 -5.86 -31.58 -0.98
CA THR A 260 -5.49 -32.64 -0.04
C THR A 260 -4.28 -33.44 -0.53
N GLN A 261 -4.17 -33.72 -1.84
CA GLN A 261 -3.02 -34.43 -2.39
C GLN A 261 -1.73 -33.61 -2.25
N ARG A 262 -1.79 -32.30 -2.51
CA ARG A 262 -0.65 -31.38 -2.34
C ARG A 262 -0.19 -31.26 -0.89
N LEU A 263 -1.14 -31.10 0.03
CA LEU A 263 -0.84 -31.12 1.46
C LEU A 263 -0.21 -32.45 1.88
N SER A 264 -0.74 -33.58 1.40
CA SER A 264 -0.19 -34.91 1.72
C SER A 264 1.25 -35.09 1.23
N LYS A 265 1.59 -34.60 0.03
CA LYS A 265 2.96 -34.61 -0.50
C LYS A 265 3.91 -33.79 0.36
N SER A 266 3.52 -32.55 0.67
CA SER A 266 4.32 -31.65 1.51
C SER A 266 4.56 -32.22 2.90
N LEU A 267 3.52 -32.76 3.54
CA LEU A 267 3.65 -33.42 4.84
C LEU A 267 4.54 -34.66 4.79
N THR A 268 4.49 -35.43 3.71
CA THR A 268 5.37 -36.60 3.52
C THR A 268 6.82 -36.18 3.38
N TYR A 269 7.09 -35.09 2.66
CA TYR A 269 8.43 -34.51 2.56
C TYR A 269 8.93 -34.01 3.93
N LEU A 270 8.14 -33.20 4.63
CA LEU A 270 8.54 -32.65 5.93
C LEU A 270 8.80 -33.77 6.96
N GLU A 271 8.03 -34.87 6.89
CA GLU A 271 8.26 -36.06 7.71
C GLU A 271 9.54 -36.81 7.33
N SER A 272 9.83 -36.97 6.02
CA SER A 272 11.06 -37.64 5.58
C SER A 272 12.33 -36.88 5.92
N GLN A 273 12.24 -35.55 6.05
CA GLN A 273 13.34 -34.69 6.53
C GLN A 273 13.42 -34.62 8.07
N GLY A 274 12.60 -35.40 8.80
CA GLY A 274 12.61 -35.42 10.26
C GLY A 274 12.14 -34.12 10.92
N LEU A 275 11.40 -33.28 10.20
CA LEU A 275 10.91 -32.00 10.70
C LEU A 275 9.62 -32.16 11.50
N ILE A 276 8.77 -33.11 11.08
CA ILE A 276 7.49 -33.43 11.71
C ILE A 276 7.32 -34.96 11.85
N THR A 277 6.41 -35.39 12.72
CA THR A 277 5.87 -36.76 12.77
C THR A 277 4.36 -36.73 12.64
N ARG A 278 3.81 -37.69 11.90
CA ARG A 278 2.37 -37.90 11.79
C ARG A 278 1.95 -39.09 12.64
N THR A 279 1.10 -38.86 13.64
CA THR A 279 0.56 -39.91 14.50
C THR A 279 -0.95 -40.00 14.33
N THR A 280 -1.51 -41.21 14.43
CA THR A 280 -2.98 -41.39 14.43
C THR A 280 -3.37 -42.05 15.73
N VAL A 281 -4.12 -41.34 16.57
CA VAL A 281 -4.61 -41.82 17.87
C VAL A 281 -6.13 -41.79 17.83
N GLN A 282 -6.77 -42.96 18.00
CA GLN A 282 -8.21 -43.09 18.18
C GLN A 282 -9.04 -42.23 17.21
N THR A 283 -8.78 -42.37 15.91
CA THR A 283 -9.42 -41.63 14.78
C THR A 283 -8.99 -40.18 14.56
N LYS A 284 -8.19 -39.58 15.46
CA LYS A 284 -7.61 -38.25 15.27
C LYS A 284 -6.17 -38.35 14.76
N SER A 285 -5.94 -37.92 13.52
CA SER A 285 -4.59 -37.74 12.99
C SER A 285 -4.00 -36.43 13.50
N LYS A 286 -2.79 -36.50 14.05
CA LYS A 286 -2.05 -35.38 14.61
C LYS A 286 -0.71 -35.22 13.90
N ILE A 287 -0.21 -34.00 13.87
CA ILE A 287 1.10 -33.65 13.33
C ILE A 287 1.90 -33.02 14.46
N THR A 288 3.07 -33.57 14.77
CA THR A 288 3.95 -33.06 15.83
C THR A 288 5.23 -32.54 15.22
N VAL A 289 5.59 -31.30 15.54
CA VAL A 289 6.86 -30.68 15.15
C VAL A 289 7.98 -31.24 16.01
N ILE A 290 8.99 -31.81 15.35
CA ILE A 290 10.16 -32.42 16.02
C ILE A 290 11.37 -31.49 15.92
N ASN A 291 11.49 -30.77 14.81
CA ASN A 291 12.61 -29.87 14.56
C ASN A 291 12.13 -28.50 14.07
N ARG A 292 11.70 -27.67 15.02
CA ARG A 292 11.20 -26.32 14.75
C ARG A 292 12.27 -25.40 14.16
N ALA A 293 13.51 -25.50 14.65
CA ALA A 293 14.63 -24.69 14.16
C ALA A 293 14.92 -24.96 12.67
N ALA A 294 14.85 -26.23 12.25
CA ALA A 294 15.02 -26.58 10.85
C ALA A 294 13.83 -26.15 9.97
N LEU A 295 12.59 -26.16 10.48
CA LEU A 295 11.44 -25.58 9.76
C LEU A 295 11.61 -24.07 9.55
N LEU A 296 12.07 -23.35 10.57
CA LEU A 296 12.39 -21.92 10.45
C LEU A 296 13.54 -21.68 9.47
N THR A 297 14.55 -22.56 9.46
CA THR A 297 15.67 -22.49 8.51
C THR A 297 15.22 -22.72 7.08
N LEU A 298 14.35 -23.71 6.85
CA LEU A 298 13.72 -23.95 5.55
C LEU A 298 13.02 -22.70 5.02
N ARG A 299 12.26 -22.02 5.89
CA ARG A 299 11.59 -20.76 5.52
C ARG A 299 12.59 -19.65 5.21
N ARG A 300 13.62 -19.47 6.03
CA ARG A 300 14.66 -18.45 5.81
C ARG A 300 15.44 -18.67 4.51
N LEU A 301 15.75 -19.91 4.16
CA LEU A 301 16.43 -20.24 2.91
C LEU A 301 15.57 -19.88 1.70
N TRP A 302 14.27 -20.21 1.75
CA TRP A 302 13.32 -19.79 0.74
C TRP A 302 13.30 -18.27 0.57
N ASP A 303 13.23 -17.55 1.68
CA ASP A 303 13.20 -16.09 1.66
C ASP A 303 14.50 -15.48 1.11
N THR A 304 15.66 -16.08 1.45
CA THR A 304 16.98 -15.62 0.95
C THR A 304 17.13 -15.82 -0.55
N GLU A 305 16.70 -16.97 -1.07
CA GLU A 305 16.89 -17.34 -2.47
C GLU A 305 15.93 -16.60 -3.42
N HIS A 306 14.73 -16.32 -2.95
CA HIS A 306 13.65 -15.81 -3.79
C HIS A 306 13.22 -14.38 -3.49
N PHE A 307 13.56 -13.86 -2.31
CA PHE A 307 13.32 -12.47 -1.92
C PHE A 307 14.59 -11.89 -1.30
N PRO A 308 15.73 -11.88 -2.03
CA PRO A 308 16.94 -11.24 -1.53
C PRO A 308 16.59 -9.81 -1.15
N LEU A 309 16.91 -9.44 0.08
CA LEU A 309 16.91 -8.03 0.44
C LEU A 309 17.99 -7.43 -0.44
N ASP A 310 17.64 -6.51 -1.35
CA ASP A 310 18.62 -5.79 -2.14
C ASP A 310 19.67 -5.25 -1.17
N ASN A 311 20.91 -5.75 -1.27
CA ASN A 311 22.04 -5.10 -0.65
C ASN A 311 22.18 -3.78 -1.39
N VAL A 312 21.60 -2.72 -0.83
CA VAL A 312 21.86 -1.36 -1.24
C VAL A 312 23.25 -0.99 -0.72
N ASP A 313 24.26 -1.60 -1.34
CA ASP A 313 25.65 -1.15 -1.32
C ASP A 313 26.09 -1.02 -2.78
N GLU A 314 25.54 -0.01 -3.48
CA GLU A 314 26.18 0.80 -4.53
C GLU A 314 25.56 2.21 -4.56
#